data_AF-A0A2I0NBN2-F1
#
_entry.id   AF-A0A2I0NBN2-F1
#
_cell.length_a   1.000
_cell.length_b   1.000
_cell.length_c   1.000
_cell.angle_alpha   90.00
_cell.angle_beta   90.00
_cell.angle_gamma   90.00
#
_symmetry.space_group_name_H-M   'P 1'
#
loop_
_entity.id
_entity.type
_entity.pdbx_description
1 polymer ?
#
loop_
_entity_poly.entity_id
_entity_poly.type
_entity_poly.pdbx_seq_one_letter_code
_entity_poly.pdbx_strand_id
1 'polypeptide(L)' 'MPYVNVKVAGPLTDAQKKEIAAGIAAVLQKAAGKEPKTTYTVFEE' A
#
# COMPACT_ATOMS: atom_id res chain seq x y z
N MET A 1 9.76 2.55 -8.95
CA MET A 1 8.34 2.83 -8.72
C MET A 1 7.68 1.52 -8.29
N PRO A 2 7.61 1.23 -6.98
CA PRO A 2 7.00 0.00 -6.50
C PRO A 2 5.52 -0.07 -6.87
N TYR A 3 5.08 -1.25 -7.31
CA TYR A 3 3.66 -1.56 -7.53
C TYR A 3 3.25 -2.64 -6.54
N VAL A 4 2.16 -2.41 -5.82
CA VAL A 4 1.63 -3.36 -4.83
C VAL A 4 0.16 -3.60 -5.12
N ASN A 5 -0.21 -4.85 -5.40
CA ASN A 5 -1.61 -5.25 -5.49
C ASN A 5 -2.00 -5.99 -4.20
N VAL A 6 -2.94 -5.42 -3.47
CA VAL A 6 -3.46 -5.94 -2.21
C VAL A 6 -4.76 -6.66 -2.51
N LYS A 7 -4.74 -7.99 -2.43
CA LYS A 7 -5.93 -8.84 -2.59
C LYS A 7 -6.48 -9.20 -1.23
N VAL A 8 -7.73 -8.84 -0.97
CA VAL A 8 -8.41 -9.09 0.31
C VAL A 8 -9.79 -9.67 0.06
N ALA A 9 -10.32 -10.41 1.02
CA ALA A 9 -11.70 -10.87 0.97
C ALA A 9 -12.60 -9.87 1.68
N GLY A 10 -13.56 -9.31 0.96
CA GLY A 10 -14.57 -8.40 1.50
C GLY A 10 -14.13 -6.93 1.47
N PRO A 11 -15.09 -6.01 1.68
CA PRO A 11 -14.87 -4.59 1.47
C PRO A 11 -14.04 -3.98 2.59
N LEU A 12 -13.10 -3.11 2.21
CA LEU A 12 -12.41 -2.19 3.09
C LEU A 12 -12.98 -0.79 2.93
N THR A 13 -13.10 -0.10 4.06
CA THR A 13 -13.37 1.34 4.07
C THR A 13 -12.19 2.13 3.50
N ASP A 14 -12.46 3.33 2.99
CA ASP A 14 -11.41 4.23 2.51
C ASP A 14 -10.35 4.55 3.58
N ALA A 15 -10.76 4.60 4.86
CA ALA A 15 -9.84 4.81 5.98
C ALA A 15 -8.87 3.64 6.13
N GLN A 16 -9.37 2.39 6.08
CA GLN A 16 -8.54 1.19 6.14
C GLN A 16 -7.58 1.11 4.95
N LYS A 17 -8.06 1.40 3.72
CA LYS A 17 -7.20 1.42 2.53
C LYS A 17 -6.06 2.42 2.67
N LYS A 18 -6.34 3.63 3.19
CA LYS A 18 -5.31 4.66 3.43
C LYS A 18 -4.29 4.23 4.47
N GLU A 19 -4.74 3.64 5.58
CA GLU A 19 -3.86 3.14 6.64
C GLU A 19 -2.94 2.02 6.10
N ILE A 20 -3.51 1.05 5.38
CA ILE A 20 -2.77 -0.07 4.79
C ILE A 20 -1.75 0.43 3.75
N ALA A 21 -2.16 1.31 2.84
CA ALA A 21 -1.28 1.86 1.82
C ALA A 21 -0.09 2.64 2.44
N ALA A 22 -0.34 3.42 3.51
CA ALA A 22 0.71 4.12 4.24
C ALA A 22 1.69 3.15 4.90
N GLY A 23 1.19 2.08 5.52
CA GLY A 23 2.01 1.02 6.11
C GLY A 23 2.90 0.32 5.08
N ILE A 24 2.34 -0.05 3.93
CA ILE A 24 3.09 -0.66 2.82
C ILE A 24 4.22 0.26 2.35
N ALA A 25 3.92 1.53 2.11
CA ALA A 25 4.91 2.50 1.64
C ALA A 25 6.04 2.71 2.68
N ALA A 26 5.70 2.76 3.98
CA ALA A 26 6.69 2.88 5.05
C ALA A 26 7.62 1.66 5.13
N VAL A 27 7.09 0.45 4.94
CA VAL A 27 7.90 -0.78 4.89
C VAL A 27 8.85 -0.75 3.68
N LEU A 28 8.36 -0.35 2.50
CA LEU A 28 9.18 -0.24 1.30
C LEU A 28 10.30 0.80 1.43
N GLN A 29 10.02 1.92 2.09
CA GLN A 29 11.04 2.92 2.40
C GLN A 29 12.11 2.34 3.33
N LYS A 30 11.69 1.71 4.44
CA LYS A 30 12.61 1.15 5.44
C LYS A 30 13.46 0.00 4.88
N ALA A 31 12.86 -0.93 4.15
CA ALA A 31 13.52 -2.16 3.70
C ALA A 31 14.29 -2.00 2.39
N ALA A 32 13.83 -1.13 1.49
CA ALA A 32 14.34 -1.04 0.12
C ALA A 32 14.69 0.39 -0.33
N GLY A 33 14.65 1.37 0.58
CA GLY A 33 14.98 2.77 0.29
C GLY A 33 14.06 3.42 -0.74
N LYS A 34 12.83 2.90 -0.91
CA LYS A 34 11.88 3.43 -1.90
C LYS A 34 11.03 4.53 -1.29
N GLU A 35 11.14 5.73 -1.86
CA GLU A 35 10.33 6.89 -1.48
C GLU A 35 8.82 6.55 -1.49
N PRO A 36 8.07 6.84 -0.42
CA PRO A 36 6.64 6.51 -0.31
C PRO A 36 5.81 7.04 -1.48
N LYS A 37 6.11 8.25 -1.95
CA LYS A 37 5.43 8.92 -3.08
C LYS A 37 5.55 8.18 -4.41
N THR A 38 6.49 7.23 -4.52
CA THR A 38 6.74 6.46 -5.73
C THR A 38 6.06 5.10 -5.73
N THR A 39 5.35 4.75 -4.65
CA THR A 39 4.63 3.49 -4.50
C THR A 39 3.20 3.65 -4.99
N TYR A 40 2.80 2.76 -5.90
CA TYR A 40 1.43 2.67 -6.37
C TYR A 40 0.78 1.41 -5.79
N THR A 41 -0.24 1.61 -4.96
CA THR A 41 -0.97 0.53 -4.29
C THR A 41 -2.37 0.42 -4.87
N VAL A 42 -2.73 -0.78 -5.30
CA VAL A 42 -4.07 -1.14 -5.81
C VAL A 42 -4.71 -2.10 -4.84
N PHE A 43 -6.01 -1.96 -4.63
CA PHE A 43 -6.81 -2.88 -3.80
C PHE A 43 -7.77 -3.64 -4.71
N GLU A 44 -7.78 -4.95 -4.57
CA GLU A 44 -8.70 -5.89 -5.22
C GLU A 44 -9.45 -6.62 -4.09
N GLU A 45 -10.75 -6.38 -4.00
CA GLU A 45 -11.64 -6.76 -2.88
C GLU A 45 -12.70 -7.79 -3.31
#